data_AF-A0A316G6J1-F1
#
_entry.id   AF-A0A316G6J1-F1
#
_cell.length_a   1.000
_cell.length_b   1.000
_cell.length_c   1.000
_cell.angle_alpha   90.00
_cell.angle_beta   90.00
_cell.angle_gamma   90.00
#
_symmetry.space_group_name_H-M   'P 1'
#
loop_
_entity.id
_entity.type
_entity.pdbx_description
1 polymer ?
#
loop_
_entity_poly.entity_id
_entity_poly.type
_entity_poly.pdbx_seq_one_letter_code
_entity_poly.pdbx_strand_id
1 'polypeptide(L)' 'MNNAADAAVIIGLSLVVLIGTVWLYIILPAQMARSRNRSVFGWILISLIVSPALSLLALLYLGRRGPGPDA' A
#
# COMPACT_ATOMS: atom_id res chain seq x y z
N MET A 1 21.89 -30.78 -3.99
CA MET A 1 20.72 -29.87 -3.98
C MET A 1 19.47 -30.71 -3.85
N ASN A 2 18.65 -30.42 -2.84
CA ASN A 2 17.38 -31.10 -2.62
C ASN A 2 16.26 -30.23 -3.20
N ASN A 3 15.87 -30.52 -4.45
CA ASN A 3 14.91 -29.74 -5.23
C ASN A 3 13.61 -29.41 -4.45
N ALA A 4 13.19 -30.29 -3.53
CA ALA A 4 12.03 -30.07 -2.67
C ALA A 4 12.22 -28.96 -1.63
N ALA A 5 13.38 -28.86 -0.98
CA ALA A 5 13.64 -27.78 -0.02
C ALA A 5 13.89 -26.45 -0.72
N ASP A 6 14.58 -26.47 -1.86
CA ASP A 6 14.78 -25.29 -2.70
C ASP A 6 13.42 -24.71 -3.15
N ALA A 7 12.47 -25.56 -3.55
CA ALA A 7 11.12 -25.15 -3.90
C ALA A 7 10.35 -24.56 -2.71
N ALA A 8 10.45 -25.17 -1.52
CA ALA A 8 9.78 -24.67 -0.32
C ALA A 8 10.28 -23.27 0.08
N VAL A 9 11.60 -23.02 -0.02
CA VAL A 9 12.19 -21.70 0.22
C VAL A 9 11.69 -20.68 -0.79
N ILE A 10 11.69 -21.02 -2.09
CA ILE A 10 11.21 -20.12 -3.15
C ILE A 10 9.74 -19.75 -2.94
N ILE A 11 8.88 -20.73 -2.64
CA ILE A 11 7.46 -20.50 -2.38
C ILE A 11 7.29 -19.59 -1.16
N GLY A 12 8.01 -19.87 -0.07
CA GLY A 12 7.96 -19.08 1.15
C GLY A 12 8.35 -17.61 0.91
N LEU A 13 9.48 -17.38 0.24
CA LEU A 13 9.93 -16.03 -0.13
C LEU A 13 8.95 -15.33 -1.07
N SER A 14 8.40 -16.04 -2.06
CA SER A 14 7.42 -15.49 -2.99
C SER A 14 6.15 -15.03 -2.29
N LEU A 15 5.66 -15.80 -1.31
CA LEU A 15 4.50 -15.41 -0.50
C LEU A 15 4.78 -14.18 0.36
N VAL A 16 5.95 -14.10 0.99
CA VAL A 16 6.35 -12.91 1.76
C VAL A 16 6.41 -11.66 0.88
N VAL A 17 7.02 -11.77 -0.30
CA VAL A 17 7.08 -10.67 -1.26
C VAL A 17 5.69 -10.26 -1.74
N LEU A 18 4.82 -11.23 -2.05
CA LEU A 18 3.45 -10.96 -2.48
C LEU A 18 2.65 -10.22 -1.40
N ILE A 19 2.69 -10.72 -0.16
CA ILE A 19 2.00 -10.10 0.98
C ILE A 19 2.55 -8.70 1.24
N GLY A 20 3.87 -8.54 1.25
CA GLY A 20 4.52 -7.24 1.42
C GLY A 20 4.14 -6.25 0.32
N THR A 21 4.05 -6.71 -0.93
CA THR A 21 3.63 -5.89 -2.07
C THR A 21 2.18 -5.43 -1.92
N VAL A 22 1.25 -6.35 -1.64
CA VAL A 22 -0.17 -6.00 -1.44
C VAL A 22 -0.32 -5.01 -0.27
N TRP A 23 0.42 -5.24 0.82
CA TRP A 23 0.37 -4.37 1.98
C TRP A 23 0.89 -2.96 1.67
N LEU A 24 2.04 -2.84 1.00
CA LEU A 24 2.66 -1.56 0.64
C LEU A 24 1.86 -0.77 -0.39
N TYR A 25 1.30 -1.44 -1.41
CA TYR A 25 0.65 -0.76 -2.53
C TYR A 25 -0.83 -0.44 -2.26
N ILE A 26 -1.51 -1.25 -1.45
CA ILE A 26 -2.96 -1.15 -1.26
C ILE A 26 -3.29 -0.75 0.18
N ILE A 27 -2.89 -1.57 1.15
CA ILE A 27 -3.34 -1.43 2.54
C ILE A 27 -2.80 -0.14 3.16
N LEU A 28 -1.50 0.11 3.02
CA LEU A 28 -0.83 1.22 3.67
C LEU A 28 -1.28 2.61 3.12
N PRO A 29 -1.38 2.83 1.79
CA PRO A 29 -1.96 4.05 1.23
C PRO A 29 -3.44 4.22 1.59
N ALA A 30 -4.21 3.11 1.62
CA ALA A 30 -5.62 3.15 1.98
C ALA A 30 -5.84 3.64 3.42
N GLN A 31 -5.07 3.11 4.38
CA GLN A 31 -5.16 3.51 5.77
C GLN A 31 -4.75 4.98 5.97
N MET A 32 -3.66 5.41 5.33
CA MET A 32 -3.23 6.81 5.39
C MET A 32 -4.26 7.76 4.77
N ALA A 33 -4.82 7.42 3.61
CA ALA A 33 -5.85 8.22 2.95
C ALA A 33 -7.11 8.35 3.82
N ARG A 34 -7.58 7.24 4.40
CA ARG A 34 -8.74 7.22 5.30
C ARG A 34 -8.51 8.09 6.54
N SER A 35 -7.34 7.96 7.17
CA SER A 35 -6.98 8.75 8.36
C SER A 35 -6.92 10.26 8.07
N ARG A 36 -6.72 10.66 6.82
CA ARG A 36 -6.61 12.05 6.38
C ARG A 36 -7.89 12.61 5.75
N ASN A 37 -9.00 11.86 5.85
CA ASN A 37 -10.29 12.23 5.25
C ASN A 37 -10.18 12.46 3.73
N ARG A 38 -9.43 11.60 3.04
CA ARG A 38 -9.27 11.61 1.58
C ARG A 38 -9.78 10.30 0.97
N SER A 39 -10.11 10.34 -0.32
CA SER A 39 -10.69 9.19 -1.02
C SER A 39 -9.70 8.02 -1.10
N VAL A 40 -10.01 6.95 -0.38
CA VAL A 40 -9.18 5.73 -0.31
C VAL A 40 -8.91 5.16 -1.70
N PHE A 41 -9.95 5.04 -2.52
CA PHE A 41 -9.84 4.48 -3.87
C PHE A 41 -8.91 5.30 -4.78
N GLY A 42 -9.00 6.64 -4.73
CA GLY A 42 -8.13 7.51 -5.53
C GLY A 42 -6.66 7.37 -5.17
N TRP A 43 -6.35 7.27 -3.87
CA TRP A 43 -4.97 7.13 -3.40
C TRP A 43 -4.38 5.73 -3.63
N ILE A 44 -5.20 4.69 -3.63
CA ILE A 44 -4.79 3.36 -4.08
C ILE A 44 -4.42 3.41 -5.56
N LEU A 45 -5.24 4.03 -6.40
CA LEU A 45 -4.96 4.13 -7.84
C LEU A 45 -3.66 4.91 -8.13
N ILE A 46 -3.41 6.00 -7.40
CA ILE A 46 -2.15 6.76 -7.48
C ILE A 46 -0.96 5.90 -7.03
N SER A 47 -1.13 5.12 -5.97
CA SER A 47 -0.09 4.20 -5.47
C SER A 47 0.28 3.14 -6.52
N LEU A 48 -0.71 2.60 -7.23
CA LEU A 48 -0.51 1.62 -8.30
C LEU A 48 0.12 2.20 -9.57
N ILE A 49 -0.28 3.41 -9.99
CA ILE A 49 0.20 4.03 -11.25
C ILE A 49 1.57 4.68 -11.08
N VAL A 50 1.78 5.41 -9.98
CA VAL A 50 2.95 6.27 -9.80
C VAL A 50 4.00 5.57 -8.95
N SER A 51 3.65 5.30 -7.69
CA SER A 51 4.35 4.43 -6.74
C SER A 51 3.75 4.61 -5.35
N PRO A 52 3.83 3.60 -4.47
CA PRO A 52 3.39 3.73 -3.09
C PRO A 52 4.19 4.81 -2.34
N ALA A 53 5.49 4.94 -2.60
CA ALA A 53 6.33 5.96 -1.98
C ALA A 53 5.85 7.38 -2.30
N LEU A 54 5.59 7.68 -3.58
CA LEU A 54 5.09 9.00 -3.98
C LEU A 54 3.67 9.25 -3.48
N SER A 55 2.82 8.22 -3.45
CA SER A 55 1.46 8.32 -2.90
C SER A 55 1.48 8.69 -1.40
N LEU A 56 2.40 8.08 -0.63
CA LEU A 56 2.60 8.38 0.78
C LEU A 56 3.18 9.78 1.01
N LEU A 57 4.20 10.18 0.23
CA LEU A 57 4.78 11.51 0.31
C LEU A 57 3.76 12.59 -0.03
N ALA A 58 2.94 12.37 -1.06
CA ALA A 58 1.87 13.28 -1.42
C ALA A 58 0.79 13.36 -0.33
N LEU A 59 0.40 12.23 0.27
CA LEU A 59 -0.52 12.23 1.42
C LEU A 59 0.06 12.92 2.66
N LEU A 60 1.38 12.81 2.89
CA LEU A 60 2.08 13.50 3.98
C LEU A 60 2.13 15.01 3.73
N TYR A 61 2.53 15.42 2.53
CA TYR A 61 2.62 16.82 2.12
C TYR A 61 1.26 17.52 2.16
N LEU A 62 0.21 16.85 1.69
CA LEU A 62 -1.14 17.39 1.64
C LEU A 62 -1.85 17.44 3.01
N GLY A 63 -1.28 16.82 4.04
CA GLY A 63 -1.82 16.81 5.40
C GLY A 63 -3.24 16.24 5.53
N ARG A 64 -3.81 16.40 6.73
CA ARG A 64 -5.20 16.05 7.02
C ARG A 64 -6.13 17.10 6.42
N ARG A 65 -7.15 16.66 5.67
CA ARG A 65 -8.23 17.56 5.25
C ARG A 65 -9.12 17.81 6.48
N GLY A 66 -9.51 19.07 6.72
CA GLY A 66 -10.46 19.42 7.79
C GLY A 66 -11.78 18.66 7.66
N PRO A 67 -12.67 18.72 8.68
CA PRO A 67 -13.93 17.99 8.65
C PRO A 67 -14.69 18.26 7.35
N GLY A 68 -15.19 17.19 6.72
CA GLY A 68 -16.03 17.31 5.53
C GLY A 68 -17.33 18.06 5.83
N PRO A 69 -18.07 18.52 4.81
CA PRO A 69 -19.36 19.22 4.96
C PRO A 69 -20.47 18.39 5.63
N ASP A 70 -20.18 17.13 5.95
CA ASP A 70 -20.98 16.11 6.59
C ASP A 70 -20.62 15.88 8.08
N ALA A 71 -19.82 16.78 8.67
CA ALA A 71 -19.46 16.81 10.09
C ALA A 71 -20.33 17.77 10.92
#